data_AF-A0A0C3NVV4-F1
#
_entry.id   AF-A0A0C3NVV4-F1
#
_cell.length_a   1.000
_cell.length_b   1.000
_cell.length_c   1.000
_cell.angle_alpha   90.00
_cell.angle_beta   90.00
_cell.angle_gamma   90.00
#
_symmetry.space_group_name_H-M   'P 1'
#
loop_
_entity.id
_entity.type
_entity.pdbx_description
1 polymer ?
#
loop_
_entity_poly.entity_id
_entity_poly.type
_entity_poly.pdbx_seq_one_letter_code
_entity_poly.pdbx_strand_id
1 'polypeptide(L)' 'MGPTESGKSNFINKLMGYQAKPDARKPVPRTQFIREFVLDFCRDKCYVFVEAPGFDDTRHSDQEVLRTVVDWLRDK' A
#
# COMPACT_ATOMS: atom_id res chain seq x y z
N MET A 1 -6.69 -3.25 3.04
CA MET A 1 -6.51 -4.66 3.43
C MET A 1 -7.47 -5.55 2.65
N GLY A 2 -7.06 -6.77 2.28
CA GLY A 2 -7.89 -7.69 1.47
C GLY A 2 -7.05 -8.82 0.84
N PRO A 3 -7.68 -9.86 0.25
CA PRO A 3 -6.99 -11.03 -0.29
C PRO A 3 -6.09 -10.69 -1.47
N THR A 4 -5.14 -11.56 -1.81
CA THR A 4 -4.30 -11.43 -3.01
C THR A 4 -5.17 -11.23 -4.25
N GLU A 5 -4.72 -10.37 -5.17
CA GLU A 5 -5.46 -10.01 -6.40
C GLU A 5 -6.77 -9.21 -6.21
N SER A 6 -7.11 -8.78 -5.00
CA SER A 6 -8.28 -7.92 -4.74
C SER A 6 -8.19 -6.48 -5.30
N GLY A 7 -7.14 -6.15 -6.05
CA GLY A 7 -6.97 -4.83 -6.69
C GLY A 7 -6.37 -3.71 -5.83
N LYS A 8 -5.77 -4.01 -4.66
CA LYS A 8 -5.13 -3.00 -3.78
C LYS A 8 -4.06 -2.17 -4.49
N SER A 9 -3.09 -2.82 -5.12
CA SER A 9 -2.02 -2.12 -5.85
C SER A 9 -2.57 -1.29 -7.01
N ASN A 10 -3.62 -1.79 -7.68
CA ASN A 10 -4.30 -1.05 -8.76
C ASN A 10 -5.00 0.21 -8.24
N PHE A 11 -5.63 0.14 -7.07
CA PHE A 11 -6.22 1.31 -6.41
C PHE A 11 -5.16 2.37 -6.11
N ILE A 12 -4.04 1.99 -5.48
CA ILE A 12 -2.95 2.94 -5.18
C ILE A 12 -2.33 3.47 -6.47
N ASN A 13 -2.04 2.64 -7.47
CA ASN A 13 -1.50 3.09 -8.76
C ASN A 13 -2.39 4.14 -9.43
N LYS A 14 -3.72 3.94 -9.42
CA LYS A 14 -4.67 4.92 -9.96
C LYS A 14 -4.65 6.20 -9.14
N LEU A 15 -4.67 6.10 -7.81
CA LEU A 15 -4.62 7.24 -6.90
C LEU A 15 -3.36 8.08 -7.11
N MET A 16 -2.19 7.43 -7.21
CA MET A 16 -0.91 8.09 -7.52
C MET A 16 -0.92 8.70 -8.92
N GLY A 17 -1.51 8.02 -9.91
CA GLY A 17 -1.64 8.53 -11.28
C GLY A 17 -2.48 9.81 -11.40
N TYR A 18 -3.42 10.04 -10.48
CA TYR A 18 -4.16 11.30 -10.39
C TYR A 18 -3.36 12.45 -9.75
N GLN A 19 -2.32 12.14 -8.95
CA GLN A 19 -1.53 13.16 -8.22
C GLN A 19 -0.11 13.36 -8.74
N ALA A 20 0.41 12.45 -9.56
CA ALA A 20 1.78 12.48 -10.01
C ALA A 20 2.02 13.49 -11.15
N LYS A 21 3.01 14.36 -10.96
CA LYS A 21 3.78 14.93 -12.07
C LYS A 21 4.42 13.78 -12.88
N PRO A 22 4.63 13.95 -14.21
CA PRO A 22 4.82 12.87 -15.20
C PRO A 22 5.90 11.79 -14.94
N ASP A 23 6.77 11.94 -13.95
CA ASP A 23 7.87 10.99 -13.64
C ASP A 23 7.51 9.83 -12.69
N ALA A 24 6.32 9.80 -12.07
CA ALA A 24 5.95 8.73 -11.11
C ALA A 24 5.36 7.45 -11.74
N ARG A 25 5.63 7.17 -13.02
CA ARG A 25 4.99 6.09 -13.80
C ARG A 25 5.47 4.66 -13.51
N LYS A 26 6.14 4.39 -12.38
CA LYS A 26 6.56 3.01 -12.06
C LYS A 26 5.40 2.26 -11.40
N PRO A 27 4.90 1.15 -11.99
CA PRO A 27 3.88 0.34 -11.36
C PRO A 27 4.37 -0.16 -10.00
N VAL A 28 3.54 -0.05 -8.96
CA VAL A 28 3.84 -0.67 -7.66
C VAL A 28 3.90 -2.20 -7.88
N PRO A 29 5.06 -2.87 -7.69
CA PRO A 29 5.15 -4.32 -7.81
C PRO A 29 4.32 -4.99 -6.72
N ARG A 30 3.89 -6.26 -6.90
CA ARG A 30 3.33 -7.05 -5.79
C ARG A 30 4.33 -7.05 -4.64
N THR A 31 3.95 -6.51 -3.49
CA THR A 31 4.87 -6.30 -2.37
C THR A 31 4.74 -7.41 -1.33
N GLN A 32 5.89 -7.95 -0.92
CA GLN A 32 6.02 -8.81 0.26
C GLN A 32 6.17 -8.00 1.57
N PHE A 33 6.23 -6.68 1.46
CA PHE A 33 6.46 -5.76 2.57
C PHE A 33 5.50 -4.58 2.50
N ILE A 34 5.33 -3.88 3.63
CA ILE A 34 4.54 -2.66 3.69
C ILE A 34 5.27 -1.53 2.96
N ARG A 35 4.52 -0.78 2.14
CA ARG A 35 4.98 0.46 1.50
C ARG A 35 4.02 1.59 1.77
N GLU A 36 4.57 2.74 2.11
CA GLU A 36 3.81 3.96 2.35
C GLU A 36 3.78 4.86 1.12
N PHE A 37 2.64 5.53 0.93
CA PHE A 37 2.42 6.55 -0.08
C PHE A 37 1.77 7.74 0.61
N VAL A 38 2.55 8.82 0.75
CA VAL A 38 2.09 10.05 1.37
C VAL A 38 1.49 10.95 0.29
N LEU A 39 0.25 11.36 0.49
CA LEU A 39 -0.47 12.27 -0.38
C LEU A 39 -0.87 13.51 0.41
N ASP A 40 -0.25 14.63 0.07
CA ASP A 40 -0.63 15.94 0.56
C ASP A 40 -1.78 16.47 -0.29
N PHE A 41 -3.00 16.14 0.11
CA PHE A 41 -4.18 16.74 -0.50
C PHE A 41 -4.31 18.19 -0.04
N CYS A 42 -4.65 19.09 -0.98
CA CYS A 42 -4.99 20.48 -0.69
C CYS A 42 -5.83 20.62 0.59
N ARG A 43 -5.45 21.58 1.45
CA ARG A 43 -6.10 21.96 2.74
C ARG A 43 -5.60 21.18 3.97
N ASP A 44 -4.29 21.25 4.23
CA ASP A 44 -3.65 20.93 5.52
C ASP A 44 -3.86 19.50 6.05
N LYS A 45 -4.18 18.55 5.16
CA LYS A 45 -4.38 17.14 5.53
C LYS A 45 -3.39 16.26 4.79
N CYS A 46 -2.58 15.55 5.56
CA CYS A 46 -1.67 14.54 5.07
C CYS A 46 -2.36 13.18 5.11
N TYR A 47 -2.49 12.52 3.95
CA TYR A 47 -3.05 11.17 3.87
C TYR A 47 -1.92 10.18 3.62
N VAL A 48 -1.82 9.15 4.45
CA VAL A 48 -0.86 8.05 4.25
C VAL A 48 -1.63 6.83 3.78
N PHE A 49 -1.38 6.41 2.54
CA PHE A 49 -1.86 5.16 1.99
C PHE A 49 -0.79 4.09 2.15
N VAL A 50 -1.23 2.88 2.46
CA VAL A 50 -0.33 1.78 2.77
C VAL A 50 -0.65 0.60 1.87
N GLU A 51 0.31 0.23 1.01
CA GLU A 51 0.28 -1.06 0.32
C GLU A 51 0.79 -2.13 1.30
N ALA A 52 -0.01 -3.15 1.53
CA ALA A 52 0.35 -4.28 2.38
C ALA A 52 0.21 -5.59 1.57
N PRO A 53 0.92 -6.66 1.97
CA PRO A 53 0.71 -8.00 1.41
C PRO A 53 -0.77 -8.40 1.42
N GLY A 54 -1.17 -9.23 0.46
CA GLY A 54 -2.52 -9.78 0.43
C GLY A 54 -2.73 -10.81 1.53
N PHE A 55 -3.96 -10.90 2.05
CA PHE A 55 -4.41 -12.11 2.72
C PHE A 55 -4.51 -13.26 1.71
N ASP A 56 -4.53 -14.51 2.16
CA ASP A 56 -4.51 -15.70 1.31
C ASP A 56 -3.34 -15.71 0.30
N ASP A 57 -2.18 -15.17 0.70
CA ASP A 57 -0.97 -15.25 -0.11
C ASP A 57 -0.37 -16.67 -0.04
N THR A 58 0.20 -17.13 -1.14
CA THR A 58 0.87 -18.45 -1.20
C THR A 58 2.23 -18.47 -0.48
N ARG A 59 2.75 -17.31 -0.09
CA ARG A 59 4.08 -17.10 0.49
C ARG A 59 4.05 -16.73 1.97
N HIS A 60 2.95 -16.17 2.45
CA HIS A 60 2.80 -15.72 3.84
C HIS A 60 1.43 -16.10 4.38
N SER A 61 1.39 -16.60 5.62
CA SER A 61 0.15 -16.80 6.35
C SER A 61 -0.50 -15.45 6.68
N ASP A 62 -1.83 -15.44 6.79
CA ASP A 62 -2.57 -14.23 7.19
C ASP A 62 -2.10 -13.66 8.54
N GLN A 63 -1.66 -14.54 9.45
CA GLN A 63 -1.10 -14.12 10.73
C GLN A 63 0.21 -13.34 10.55
N GLU A 64 1.08 -13.74 9.62
CA GLU A 64 2.31 -12.99 9.29
C GLU A 64 2.00 -11.66 8.62
N VAL A 65 0.98 -11.61 7.76
CA VAL A 65 0.48 -10.36 7.16
C VAL A 65 0.00 -9.39 8.24
N LEU A 66 -0.80 -9.87 9.19
CA LEU A 66 -1.25 -9.05 10.33
C LEU A 66 -0.10 -8.60 11.22
N ARG A 67 0.86 -9.47 11.53
CA ARG A 67 2.05 -9.10 12.32
C ARG A 67 2.84 -8.00 11.64
N THR A 68 3.09 -8.12 10.34
CA THR A 68 3.78 -7.09 9.55
C THR A 68 3.10 -5.72 9.67
N VAL A 69 1.76 -5.70 9.66
CA VAL A 69 0.98 -4.47 9.81
C VAL A 69 1.04 -3.92 11.23
N VAL A 70 0.99 -4.78 12.24
CA VAL A 70 1.12 -4.37 13.64
C VAL A 70 2.51 -3.80 13.91
N ASP A 71 3.56 -4.45 13.41
CA ASP A 71 4.94 -3.99 13.58
C ASP A 71 5.13 -2.63 12.90
N TRP A 72 4.61 -2.47 11.68
CA TRP A 72 4.61 -1.17 11.00
C TRP A 72 3.84 -0.08 11.74
N LEU A 73 2.69 -0.39 12.34
CA LEU A 73 1.93 0.57 13.15
C LEU A 73 2.64 0.96 14.44
N ARG A 74 3.43 0.05 15.02
CA ARG A 74 4.19 0.28 16.26
C ARG A 74 5.41 1.16 16.03
N ASP A 75 6.08 0.99 14.90
CA ASP A 75 7.33 1.68 14.57
C ASP A 75 7.10 3.05 13.89
N LYS A 76 5.84 3.53 13.86
CA LYS A 76 5.43 4.78 13.22
C LYS A 76 5.35 5.97 14.18
#